data_AF-A0AAV0VEA0-F1
#
_entry.id   AF-A0AAV0VEA0-F1
#
_cell.length_a   1.000
_cell.length_b   1.000
_cell.length_c   1.000
_cell.angle_alpha   90.00
_cell.angle_beta   90.00
_cell.angle_gamma   90.00
#
_symmetry.space_group_name_H-M   'P 1'
#
loop_
_entity.id
_entity.type
_entity.pdbx_description
1 polymer ?
#
loop_
_entity_poly.entity_id
_entity_poly.type
_entity_poly.pdbx_seq_one_letter_code
_entity_poly.pdbx_strand_id
1 'polypeptide(L)'
;MRDVALGVVSGALVSFLVYQVILPRFCTRQLRHQASRGCVYLVGAGPGDPELLTLKARRLVSSATVVVVDDLVGPQIYALIPKDCQIIYVGKRGGRKDSANQADINAILVSKSRDGHIVVRLKGGDPMVFGRVHSEIRALVRAQCKFNIIPGISSALAVPAMVNIPVTHKTLSTNFVVTSGHKPAEMDFELLVKIETIVLLMATRTIGRICESLMDSGKDKDTHVALIHSGTTPDQVVVLGTLKDIVAKTEGKKYSPAIIVIGDVAKYGDLKAYLDESDDEVTNTYV
;
A
#
# COMPACT_ATOMS: atom_id res chain seq x y z
N MET A 1 10.25 -60.17 0.44
CA MET A 1 11.52 -59.43 0.65
C MET A 1 12.17 -59.32 -0.71
N ARG A 2 12.67 -58.21 -1.24
CA ARG A 2 12.83 -56.80 -0.85
C ARG A 2 13.21 -56.11 -2.18
N ASP A 3 12.91 -54.82 -2.30
CA ASP A 3 13.45 -53.87 -3.30
C ASP A 3 12.92 -54.06 -4.74
N VAL A 4 12.38 -53.06 -5.45
CA VAL A 4 12.93 -51.74 -5.75
C VAL A 4 11.78 -50.73 -5.94
N ALA A 5 11.68 -49.74 -5.06
CA ALA A 5 10.87 -48.54 -5.29
C ALA A 5 11.81 -47.32 -5.26
N LEU A 6 12.69 -47.23 -6.26
CA LEU A 6 13.52 -46.06 -6.49
C LEU A 6 12.97 -45.28 -7.69
N GLY A 7 12.63 -44.01 -7.44
CA GLY A 7 12.89 -42.98 -8.42
C GLY A 7 11.74 -42.55 -9.32
N VAL A 8 10.68 -41.96 -8.75
CA VAL A 8 9.98 -40.87 -9.44
C VAL A 8 9.58 -39.81 -8.40
N VAL A 9 10.58 -39.11 -7.85
CA VAL A 9 10.30 -37.79 -7.25
C VAL A 9 10.08 -36.85 -8.43
N SER A 10 8.80 -36.68 -8.77
CA SER A 10 8.27 -35.85 -9.84
C SER A 10 9.07 -34.57 -10.05
N GLY A 11 9.40 -34.26 -11.31
CA GLY A 11 10.06 -33.01 -11.70
C GLY A 11 9.35 -31.75 -11.18
N ALA A 12 8.07 -31.85 -10.78
CA ALA A 12 7.36 -30.77 -10.09
C ALA A 12 7.91 -30.49 -8.68
N LEU A 13 8.28 -31.51 -7.91
CA LEU A 13 8.86 -31.34 -6.56
C LEU A 13 10.29 -30.78 -6.63
N VAL A 14 11.08 -31.25 -7.60
CA VAL A 14 12.43 -30.71 -7.85
C VAL A 14 12.34 -29.28 -8.39
N SER A 15 11.43 -28.99 -9.33
CA SER A 15 11.20 -27.64 -9.85
C SER A 15 10.68 -26.70 -8.77
N PHE A 16 9.77 -27.17 -7.91
CA PHE A 16 9.24 -26.41 -6.77
C PHE A 16 10.35 -26.10 -5.75
N LEU A 17 11.15 -27.10 -5.36
CA LEU A 17 12.29 -26.90 -4.46
C LEU A 17 13.33 -25.95 -5.08
N VAL A 18 13.58 -26.08 -6.39
CA VAL A 18 14.49 -25.23 -7.13
C VAL A 18 13.98 -23.78 -7.18
N TYR A 19 12.71 -23.53 -7.48
CA TYR A 19 12.14 -22.19 -7.60
C TYR A 19 11.86 -21.49 -6.25
N GLN A 20 11.41 -22.24 -5.24
CA GLN A 20 10.97 -21.69 -3.95
C GLN A 20 12.10 -21.64 -2.92
N VAL A 21 13.10 -22.52 -3.02
CA VAL A 21 14.14 -22.64 -1.99
C VAL A 21 15.52 -22.35 -2.55
N ILE A 22 15.88 -22.89 -3.71
CA ILE A 22 17.25 -22.82 -4.23
C ILE A 22 17.50 -21.50 -4.97
N LEU A 23 16.70 -21.15 -5.99
CA LEU A 23 16.81 -19.90 -6.76
C LEU A 23 16.76 -18.65 -5.88
N PRO A 24 15.85 -18.53 -4.88
CA PRO A 24 15.84 -17.40 -3.98
C PRO A 24 17.16 -17.33 -3.19
N ARG A 25 17.65 -18.44 -2.65
CA ARG A 25 18.93 -18.49 -1.92
C ARG A 25 20.15 -18.15 -2.80
N PHE A 26 20.18 -18.61 -4.05
CA PHE A 26 21.25 -18.26 -5.00
C PHE A 26 21.18 -16.78 -5.41
N CYS A 27 19.98 -16.25 -5.67
CA CYS A 27 19.78 -14.84 -5.98
C CYS A 27 20.14 -13.95 -4.78
N THR A 28 19.81 -14.37 -3.55
CA THR A 28 20.22 -13.72 -2.30
C THR A 28 21.74 -13.69 -2.15
N ARG A 29 22.43 -14.81 -2.44
CA ARG A 29 23.89 -14.89 -2.38
C ARG A 29 24.57 -14.04 -3.46
N GLN A 30 23.98 -13.97 -4.66
CA GLN A 30 24.47 -13.14 -5.77
C GLN A 30 24.26 -11.64 -5.51
N LEU A 31 23.11 -11.25 -4.91
CA LEU A 31 22.88 -9.88 -4.44
C LEU A 31 23.85 -9.48 -3.33
N ARG A 32 24.10 -10.38 -2.36
CA ARG A 32 25.12 -10.18 -1.30
C ARG A 32 26.54 -10.08 -1.88
N HIS A 33 26.86 -10.80 -2.95
CA HIS A 33 28.16 -10.74 -3.63
C HIS A 33 28.34 -9.49 -4.52
N GLN A 34 27.27 -8.98 -5.16
CA GLN A 34 27.31 -7.74 -5.93
C GLN A 34 27.38 -6.47 -5.04
N ALA A 35 27.11 -6.59 -3.74
CA ALA A 35 27.03 -5.49 -2.79
C ALA A 35 28.40 -5.02 -2.24
N SER A 36 29.50 -5.09 -3.02
CA SER A 36 30.83 -4.61 -2.61
C SER A 36 30.89 -3.10 -2.28
N ARG A 37 29.78 -2.35 -2.46
CA ARG A 37 29.64 -0.92 -2.14
C ARG A 37 28.33 -0.55 -1.42
N GLY A 38 27.57 -1.53 -0.92
CA GLY A 38 26.24 -1.33 -0.32
C GLY A 38 25.18 -0.76 -1.28
N CYS A 39 23.91 -0.90 -0.94
CA CYS A 39 22.79 -0.43 -1.77
C CYS A 39 21.51 -0.25 -0.94
N VAL A 40 20.74 0.79 -1.23
CA VAL A 40 19.44 1.04 -0.60
C VAL A 40 18.30 0.69 -1.55
N TYR A 41 17.35 -0.09 -1.08
CA TYR A 41 16.10 -0.39 -1.78
C TYR A 41 14.95 0.29 -1.06
N LEU A 42 14.27 1.22 -1.72
CA LEU A 42 13.07 1.88 -1.24
C LEU A 42 11.88 1.04 -1.70
N VAL A 43 11.31 0.23 -0.80
CA VAL A 43 10.41 -0.86 -1.14
C VAL A 43 9.01 -0.62 -0.63
N GLY A 44 8.02 -0.70 -1.52
CA GLY A 44 6.61 -0.74 -1.17
C GLY A 44 6.21 -2.08 -0.59
N ALA A 45 5.64 -2.05 0.61
CA ALA A 45 5.18 -3.23 1.35
C ALA A 45 3.77 -3.68 0.94
N GLY A 46 3.05 -2.86 0.16
CA GLY A 46 1.63 -3.08 -0.11
C GLY A 46 0.75 -2.60 1.06
N PRO A 47 -0.58 -2.78 0.95
CA PRO A 47 -1.56 -2.20 1.89
C PRO A 47 -1.66 -2.92 3.25
N GLY A 48 -1.08 -4.11 3.40
CA GLY A 48 -1.11 -4.89 4.64
C GLY A 48 -0.85 -6.37 4.41
N ASP A 49 -1.63 -6.98 3.53
CA ASP A 49 -1.50 -8.40 3.14
C ASP A 49 -0.11 -8.70 2.54
N PRO A 50 0.68 -9.63 3.12
CA PRO A 50 1.97 -10.06 2.58
C PRO A 50 1.90 -10.64 1.17
N GLU A 51 0.78 -11.21 0.75
CA GLU A 51 0.60 -11.74 -0.61
C GLU A 51 0.52 -10.63 -1.66
N LEU A 52 0.25 -9.39 -1.23
CA LEU A 52 0.29 -8.20 -2.08
C LEU A 52 1.69 -7.59 -2.22
N LEU A 53 2.73 -8.22 -1.64
CA LEU A 53 4.10 -7.89 -1.95
C LEU A 53 4.42 -8.26 -3.40
N THR A 54 5.09 -7.35 -4.11
CA THR A 54 5.65 -7.71 -5.42
C THR A 54 6.73 -8.79 -5.25
N LEU A 55 6.89 -9.64 -6.26
CA LEU A 55 7.93 -10.69 -6.24
C LEU A 55 9.34 -10.10 -6.00
N LYS A 56 9.60 -8.90 -6.53
CA LYS A 56 10.87 -8.20 -6.32
C LYS A 56 11.01 -7.70 -4.88
N ALA A 57 9.95 -7.15 -4.28
CA ALA A 57 9.95 -6.76 -2.87
C ALA A 57 10.23 -7.95 -1.96
N ARG A 58 9.49 -9.06 -2.12
CA ARG A 58 9.70 -10.30 -1.34
C ARG A 58 11.15 -10.79 -1.40
N ARG A 59 11.74 -10.90 -2.60
CA ARG A 59 13.15 -11.33 -2.76
C ARG A 59 14.14 -10.41 -2.06
N LEU A 60 13.92 -9.10 -2.11
CA LEU A 60 14.80 -8.11 -1.49
C LEU A 60 14.70 -8.14 0.03
N VAL A 61 13.48 -8.22 0.58
CA VAL A 61 13.25 -8.36 2.03
C VAL A 61 13.99 -9.59 2.57
N SER A 62 13.85 -10.74 1.91
CA SER A 62 14.55 -11.98 2.31
C SER A 62 16.07 -11.97 2.06
N SER A 63 16.60 -10.95 1.39
CA SER A 63 18.05 -10.83 1.12
C SER A 63 18.73 -9.71 1.91
N ALA A 64 17.93 -8.88 2.59
CA ALA A 64 18.40 -7.71 3.31
C ALA A 64 19.37 -8.07 4.44
N THR A 65 20.36 -7.21 4.66
CA THR A 65 21.20 -7.25 5.88
C THR A 65 20.75 -6.22 6.90
N VAL A 66 20.07 -5.16 6.44
CA VAL A 66 19.42 -4.17 7.29
C VAL A 66 18.03 -3.88 6.72
N VAL A 67 16.99 -3.90 7.55
CA VAL A 67 15.65 -3.45 7.19
C VAL A 67 15.28 -2.24 8.04
N VAL A 68 14.87 -1.15 7.39
CA VAL A 68 14.37 0.08 8.03
C VAL A 68 12.87 0.17 7.80
N VAL A 69 12.06 0.03 8.86
CA VAL A 69 10.60 -0.20 8.77
C VAL A 69 9.80 0.95 9.38
N ASP A 70 8.73 1.38 8.71
CA ASP A 70 7.74 2.33 9.27
C ASP A 70 6.58 1.62 10.01
N ASP A 71 5.64 2.38 10.57
CA ASP A 71 4.56 1.81 11.39
C ASP A 71 3.49 1.05 10.58
N LEU A 72 3.38 1.30 9.28
CA LEU A 72 2.28 0.77 8.46
C LEU A 72 2.59 -0.61 7.87
N VAL A 73 3.81 -1.12 8.07
CA VAL A 73 4.20 -2.46 7.63
C VAL A 73 3.60 -3.50 8.56
N GLY A 74 2.76 -4.37 8.01
CA GLY A 74 2.07 -5.41 8.76
C GLY A 74 3.01 -6.41 9.45
N PRO A 75 2.61 -6.97 10.62
CA PRO A 75 3.45 -7.87 11.42
C PRO A 75 3.86 -9.14 10.65
N GLN A 76 3.05 -9.59 9.69
CA GLN A 76 3.31 -10.79 8.90
C GLN A 76 4.50 -10.62 7.94
N ILE A 77 4.82 -9.39 7.51
CA ILE A 77 5.98 -9.12 6.64
C ILE A 77 7.30 -9.34 7.39
N TYR A 78 7.31 -9.17 8.72
CA TYR A 78 8.50 -9.42 9.54
C TYR A 78 8.94 -10.88 9.52
N ALA A 79 8.02 -11.82 9.27
CA ALA A 79 8.35 -13.23 9.12
C ALA A 79 9.21 -13.53 7.88
N LEU A 80 9.24 -12.62 6.90
CA LEU A 80 10.06 -12.74 5.68
C LEU A 80 11.48 -12.18 5.85
N ILE A 81 11.73 -11.47 6.95
CA ILE A 81 13.02 -10.84 7.25
C ILE A 81 13.98 -11.92 7.78
N PRO A 82 15.22 -12.02 7.26
CA PRO A 82 16.21 -12.98 7.75
C PRO A 82 16.53 -12.79 9.24
N LYS A 83 16.79 -13.88 9.96
CA LYS A 83 17.12 -13.85 11.39
C LYS A 83 18.42 -13.10 11.71
N ASP A 84 19.36 -13.08 10.75
CA ASP A 84 20.64 -12.35 10.82
C ASP A 84 20.52 -10.88 10.39
N CYS A 85 19.32 -10.41 10.05
CA CYS A 85 19.07 -9.06 9.59
C CYS A 85 18.90 -8.07 10.75
N GLN A 86 19.56 -6.92 10.69
CA GLN A 86 19.30 -5.83 11.63
C GLN A 86 17.98 -5.12 11.26
N ILE A 87 17.04 -5.04 12.20
CA ILE A 87 15.78 -4.31 12.01
C ILE A 87 15.85 -2.96 12.75
N ILE A 88 15.58 -1.87 12.03
CA ILE A 88 15.55 -0.51 12.55
C ILE A 88 14.14 0.06 12.39
N TYR A 89 13.48 0.36 13.50
CA TYR A 89 12.14 0.93 13.53
C TYR A 89 12.21 2.46 13.48
N VAL A 90 11.55 3.07 12.48
CA VAL A 90 11.54 4.53 12.29
C VAL A 90 10.13 5.14 12.26
N GLY A 91 9.12 4.34 12.57
CA GLY A 91 7.74 4.79 12.70
C GLY A 91 7.48 5.63 13.95
N LYS A 92 6.42 6.44 13.91
CA LYS A 92 5.91 7.28 15.00
C LYS A 92 4.96 6.48 15.89
N ARG A 93 5.47 5.49 16.62
CA ARG A 93 4.65 4.80 17.64
C ARG A 93 4.15 5.78 18.70
N GLY A 94 2.83 6.02 18.71
CA GLY A 94 2.10 6.57 19.87
C GLY A 94 2.38 8.03 20.26
N GLY A 95 2.79 8.90 19.33
CA GLY A 95 2.95 10.33 19.64
C GLY A 95 4.10 10.66 20.60
N ARG A 96 5.07 9.75 20.78
CA ARG A 96 6.28 10.04 21.56
C ARG A 96 7.11 11.13 20.89
N LYS A 97 7.64 12.05 21.70
CA LYS A 97 8.52 13.15 21.28
C LYS A 97 9.83 12.65 20.63
N ASP A 98 10.18 11.39 20.86
CA ASP A 98 11.41 10.74 20.36
C ASP A 98 11.21 10.03 19.01
N SER A 99 10.24 10.46 18.19
CA SER A 99 10.15 9.95 16.82
C SER A 99 11.38 10.39 16.02
N ALA A 100 12.04 9.45 15.34
CA ALA A 100 13.10 9.77 14.39
C ALA A 100 12.57 10.83 13.41
N ASN A 101 13.21 12.00 13.40
CA ASN A 101 12.85 13.02 12.44
C ASN A 101 13.25 12.52 11.04
N GLN A 102 12.71 13.13 9.98
CA GLN A 102 13.00 12.68 8.62
C GLN A 102 14.51 12.72 8.29
N ALA A 103 15.27 13.64 8.89
CA ALA A 103 16.72 13.73 8.69
C ALA A 103 17.46 12.55 9.33
N ASP A 104 17.02 12.05 10.49
CA ASP A 104 17.60 10.89 11.15
C ASP A 104 17.41 9.62 10.29
N ILE A 105 16.21 9.44 9.73
CA ILE A 105 15.92 8.33 8.81
C ILE A 105 16.87 8.40 7.60
N ASN A 106 17.00 9.58 7.01
CA ASN A 106 17.88 9.80 5.86
C ASN A 106 19.34 9.48 6.21
N ALA A 107 19.82 9.90 7.39
CA ALA A 107 21.17 9.62 7.87
C ALA A 107 21.40 8.12 8.09
N ILE A 108 20.42 7.41 8.65
CA ILE A 108 20.47 5.95 8.82
C ILE A 108 20.65 5.25 7.47
N LEU A 109 19.85 5.63 6.47
CA LEU A 109 19.92 5.02 5.12
C LEU A 109 21.29 5.24 4.49
N VAL A 110 21.83 6.47 4.57
CA VAL A 110 23.15 6.82 4.04
C VAL A 110 24.25 6.05 4.77
N SER A 111 24.24 6.05 6.11
CA SER A 111 25.25 5.36 6.93
C SER A 111 25.27 3.88 6.60
N LYS A 112 24.12 3.20 6.67
CA LYS A 112 24.04 1.75 6.42
C LYS A 112 24.42 1.38 5.00
N SER A 113 24.12 2.23 4.02
CA SER A 113 24.61 2.03 2.65
C SER A 113 26.14 2.12 2.57
N ARG A 114 26.77 3.07 3.27
CA ARG A 114 28.24 3.25 3.27
C ARG A 114 28.96 2.12 4.00
N ASP A 115 28.32 1.55 5.02
CA ASP A 115 28.80 0.37 5.73
C ASP A 115 28.73 -0.92 4.87
N GLY A 116 28.28 -0.83 3.61
CA GLY A 116 28.24 -1.94 2.67
C GLY A 116 26.99 -2.82 2.77
N HIS A 117 25.98 -2.40 3.54
CA HIS A 117 24.77 -3.20 3.72
C HIS A 117 23.85 -3.20 2.49
N ILE A 118 23.11 -4.30 2.35
CA ILE A 118 21.87 -4.34 1.57
C ILE A 118 20.77 -3.80 2.48
N VAL A 119 20.43 -2.53 2.29
CA VAL A 119 19.45 -1.82 3.10
C VAL A 119 18.09 -1.88 2.40
N VAL A 120 17.09 -2.42 3.07
CA VAL A 120 15.71 -2.39 2.61
C VAL A 120 14.93 -1.40 3.46
N ARG A 121 14.52 -0.27 2.88
CA ARG A 121 13.60 0.68 3.48
C ARG A 121 12.17 0.27 3.11
N LEU A 122 11.52 -0.49 3.99
CA LEU A 122 10.12 -0.90 3.81
C LEU A 122 9.18 0.23 4.20
N LYS A 123 8.22 0.50 3.32
CA LYS A 123 7.20 1.54 3.48
C LYS A 123 5.83 0.97 3.16
N GLY A 124 4.81 1.29 3.96
CA GLY A 124 3.43 0.88 3.67
C GLY A 124 2.95 1.39 2.29
N GLY A 125 2.17 0.57 1.58
CA GLY A 125 1.65 0.89 0.25
C GLY A 125 2.75 0.98 -0.81
N ASP A 126 2.78 2.10 -1.53
CA ASP A 126 3.79 2.42 -2.53
C ASP A 126 4.71 3.56 -2.03
N PRO A 127 6.06 3.47 -2.19
CA PRO A 127 6.98 4.50 -1.71
C PRO A 127 6.71 5.90 -2.28
N MET A 128 6.24 5.98 -3.52
CA MET A 128 6.07 7.20 -4.29
C MET A 128 4.72 7.86 -4.06
N VAL A 129 3.75 7.18 -3.44
CA VAL A 129 2.40 7.70 -3.18
C VAL A 129 2.28 8.10 -1.71
N PHE A 130 2.35 9.41 -1.42
CA PHE A 130 2.30 9.99 -0.06
C PHE A 130 3.32 9.40 0.95
N GLY A 131 4.34 8.65 0.49
CA GLY A 131 5.32 7.99 1.34
C GLY A 131 6.50 8.85 1.81
N ARG A 132 6.57 10.15 1.46
CA ARG A 132 7.67 11.08 1.80
C ARG A 132 9.06 10.67 1.28
N VAL A 133 9.11 9.80 0.27
CA VAL A 133 10.35 9.22 -0.27
C VAL A 133 11.27 10.22 -0.95
N HIS A 134 10.75 11.36 -1.42
CA HIS A 134 11.55 12.43 -2.03
C HIS A 134 12.73 12.86 -1.15
N SER A 135 12.51 13.02 0.16
CA SER A 135 13.57 13.42 1.09
C SER A 135 14.65 12.34 1.27
N GLU A 136 14.24 11.06 1.28
CA GLU A 136 15.12 9.89 1.38
C GLU A 136 16.00 9.80 0.12
N ILE A 137 15.39 9.94 -1.08
CA ILE A 137 16.10 9.98 -2.37
C ILE A 137 17.12 11.12 -2.41
N ARG A 138 16.72 12.34 -2.03
CA ARG A 138 17.60 13.52 -2.06
C ARG A 138 18.83 13.31 -1.19
N ALA A 139 18.70 12.67 -0.03
CA ALA A 139 19.82 12.37 0.84
C ALA A 139 20.76 11.33 0.22
N LEU A 140 20.21 10.25 -0.36
CA LEU A 140 21.00 9.20 -1.02
C LEU A 140 21.77 9.73 -2.23
N VAL A 141 21.13 10.56 -3.06
CA VAL A 141 21.76 11.21 -4.22
C VAL A 141 22.93 12.11 -3.77
N ARG A 142 22.71 12.97 -2.77
CA ARG A 142 23.76 13.86 -2.24
C ARG A 142 24.93 13.11 -1.64
N ALA A 143 24.67 11.96 -1.02
CA ALA A 143 25.68 11.11 -0.45
C ALA A 143 26.35 10.16 -1.47
N GLN A 144 25.94 10.22 -2.74
CA GLN A 144 26.37 9.34 -3.84
C GLN A 144 26.14 7.84 -3.53
N CYS A 145 25.10 7.52 -2.75
CA CYS A 145 24.72 6.14 -2.45
C CYS A 145 23.93 5.53 -3.60
N LYS A 146 24.20 4.26 -3.92
CA LYS A 146 23.38 3.49 -4.87
C LYS A 146 22.02 3.21 -4.26
N PHE A 147 20.95 3.44 -5.03
CA PHE A 147 19.61 3.06 -4.59
C PHE A 147 18.71 2.63 -5.75
N ASN A 148 17.64 1.89 -5.41
CA ASN A 148 16.60 1.49 -6.33
C ASN A 148 15.23 1.69 -5.69
N ILE A 149 14.26 2.11 -6.49
CA ILE A 149 12.85 2.17 -6.08
C ILE A 149 12.18 0.87 -6.53
N ILE A 150 11.44 0.26 -5.61
CA ILE A 150 10.64 -0.93 -5.87
C ILE A 150 9.18 -0.55 -5.57
N PRO A 151 8.36 -0.34 -6.61
CA PRO A 151 6.96 -0.02 -6.43
C PRO A 151 6.23 -1.09 -5.61
N GLY A 152 5.23 -0.64 -4.87
CA GLY A 152 4.28 -1.49 -4.15
C GLY A 152 2.86 -1.25 -4.63
N ILE A 153 1.94 -2.10 -4.21
CA ILE A 153 0.53 -1.87 -4.50
C ILE A 153 0.02 -0.78 -3.54
N SER A 154 -0.35 0.38 -4.07
CA SER A 154 -0.88 1.49 -3.26
C SER A 154 -2.21 1.11 -2.61
N SER A 155 -2.38 1.49 -1.34
CA SER A 155 -3.65 1.33 -0.63
C SER A 155 -4.80 2.09 -1.30
N ALA A 156 -4.50 3.16 -2.06
CA ALA A 156 -5.49 3.89 -2.83
C ALA A 156 -6.21 3.04 -3.87
N LEU A 157 -5.55 1.98 -4.37
CA LEU A 157 -6.10 1.07 -5.38
C LEU A 157 -6.50 -0.27 -4.77
N ALA A 158 -5.60 -0.85 -3.98
CA ALA A 158 -5.81 -2.19 -3.45
C ALA A 158 -6.96 -2.27 -2.45
N VAL A 159 -7.09 -1.28 -1.55
CA VAL A 159 -8.08 -1.36 -0.47
C VAL A 159 -9.51 -1.30 -1.02
N PRO A 160 -9.88 -0.38 -1.93
CA PRO A 160 -11.17 -0.42 -2.61
C PRO A 160 -11.41 -1.73 -3.37
N ALA A 161 -10.40 -2.21 -4.12
CA ALA A 161 -10.52 -3.45 -4.89
C ALA A 161 -10.83 -4.68 -4.01
N MET A 162 -10.21 -4.78 -2.83
CA MET A 162 -10.43 -5.89 -1.88
C MET A 162 -11.81 -5.90 -1.23
N VAL A 163 -12.60 -4.85 -1.44
CA VAL A 163 -14.00 -4.77 -1.00
C VAL A 163 -14.94 -4.57 -2.19
N ASN A 164 -14.50 -4.95 -3.39
CA ASN A 164 -15.27 -4.92 -4.63
C ASN A 164 -15.69 -3.50 -5.08
N ILE A 165 -14.95 -2.47 -4.66
CA ILE A 165 -15.19 -1.10 -5.13
C ILE A 165 -14.18 -0.79 -6.25
N PRO A 166 -14.63 -0.71 -7.52
CA PRO A 166 -13.77 -0.24 -8.60
C PRO A 166 -13.58 1.27 -8.45
N VAL A 167 -12.35 1.77 -8.61
CA VAL A 167 -12.09 3.23 -8.53
C VAL A 167 -12.47 3.98 -9.81
N THR A 168 -12.85 3.25 -10.86
CA THR A 168 -13.33 3.76 -12.14
C THR A 168 -14.47 2.88 -12.63
N HIS A 169 -15.41 3.45 -13.36
CA HIS A 169 -16.54 2.77 -13.97
C HIS A 169 -16.90 3.42 -15.31
N LYS A 170 -17.28 2.61 -16.32
CA LYS A 170 -17.49 3.08 -17.70
C LYS A 170 -18.45 4.28 -17.81
N THR A 171 -19.50 4.28 -17.00
CA THR A 171 -20.56 5.31 -17.02
C THR A 171 -20.60 6.19 -15.77
N LEU A 172 -20.12 5.69 -14.62
CA LEU A 172 -20.22 6.39 -13.34
C LEU A 172 -18.94 7.17 -13.00
N SER A 173 -17.79 6.73 -13.49
CA SER A 173 -16.49 7.33 -13.14
C SER A 173 -15.41 7.00 -14.17
N THR A 174 -15.27 7.84 -15.19
CA THR A 174 -14.20 7.75 -16.18
C THR A 174 -12.87 8.31 -15.68
N ASN A 175 -12.90 9.08 -14.58
CA ASN A 175 -11.72 9.63 -13.93
C ASN A 175 -11.81 9.47 -12.40
N PHE A 176 -10.63 9.46 -11.76
CA PHE A 176 -10.53 9.48 -10.31
C PHE A 176 -9.33 10.30 -9.86
N VAL A 177 -9.39 10.79 -8.63
CA VAL A 177 -8.28 11.50 -7.98
C VAL A 177 -7.90 10.82 -6.67
N VAL A 178 -6.60 10.74 -6.41
CA VAL A 178 -6.08 10.32 -5.11
C VAL A 178 -5.52 11.54 -4.40
N THR A 179 -6.00 11.85 -3.21
CA THR A 179 -5.52 13.01 -2.43
C THR A 179 -5.40 12.70 -0.94
N SER A 180 -4.62 13.52 -0.23
CA SER A 180 -4.50 13.43 1.22
C SER A 180 -5.53 14.34 1.89
N GLY A 181 -6.38 13.75 2.73
CA GLY A 181 -7.28 14.51 3.60
C GLY A 181 -6.64 14.98 4.91
N HIS A 182 -5.32 14.87 5.08
CA HIS A 182 -4.67 15.21 6.36
C HIS A 182 -4.87 16.68 6.76
N LYS A 183 -4.98 17.57 5.76
CA LYS A 183 -5.17 19.01 5.95
C LYS A 183 -6.24 19.55 4.98
N PRO A 184 -7.52 19.52 5.37
CA PRO A 184 -8.61 19.97 4.51
C PRO A 184 -8.45 21.43 4.01
N ALA A 185 -7.84 22.30 4.81
CA ALA A 185 -7.61 23.70 4.42
C ALA A 185 -6.65 23.90 3.22
N GLU A 186 -5.90 22.87 2.84
CA GLU A 186 -4.99 22.90 1.67
C GLU A 186 -5.64 22.23 0.43
N MET A 187 -6.88 21.75 0.53
CA MET A 187 -7.59 21.06 -0.55
C MET A 187 -8.40 22.04 -1.42
N ASP A 188 -8.45 21.77 -2.73
CA ASP A 188 -9.27 22.51 -3.69
C ASP A 188 -10.64 21.82 -3.86
N PHE A 189 -11.63 22.26 -3.09
CA PHE A 189 -12.96 21.65 -3.12
C PHE A 189 -13.72 21.94 -4.43
N GLU A 190 -13.51 23.11 -5.03
CA GLU A 190 -14.10 23.48 -6.33
C GLU A 190 -13.66 22.54 -7.46
N LEU A 191 -12.41 22.08 -7.43
CA LEU A 191 -11.93 21.02 -8.31
C LEU A 191 -12.55 19.66 -7.92
N LEU A 192 -12.49 19.31 -6.64
CA LEU A 192 -12.88 17.97 -6.16
C LEU A 192 -14.35 17.66 -6.41
N VAL A 193 -15.26 18.63 -6.32
CA VAL A 193 -16.70 18.38 -6.58
C VAL A 193 -16.96 17.91 -8.01
N LYS A 194 -16.11 18.28 -8.97
CA LYS A 194 -16.20 17.92 -10.39
C LYS A 194 -15.62 16.54 -10.70
N ILE A 195 -14.89 15.93 -9.77
CA ILE A 195 -14.31 14.60 -9.93
C ILE A 195 -15.33 13.54 -9.50
N GLU A 196 -15.47 12.49 -10.31
CA GLU A 196 -16.46 11.43 -10.12
C GLU A 196 -16.08 10.55 -8.92
N THR A 197 -14.83 10.06 -8.88
CA THR A 197 -14.31 9.25 -7.77
C THR A 197 -13.14 9.95 -7.07
N ILE A 198 -13.29 10.19 -5.77
CA ILE A 198 -12.25 10.74 -4.90
C ILE A 198 -11.80 9.65 -3.93
N VAL A 199 -10.52 9.30 -3.98
CA VAL A 199 -9.90 8.39 -3.01
C VAL A 199 -9.06 9.22 -2.03
N LEU A 200 -9.47 9.22 -0.76
CA LEU A 200 -8.82 9.97 0.30
C LEU A 200 -7.93 9.07 1.16
N LEU A 201 -6.68 9.50 1.33
CA LEU A 201 -5.75 8.93 2.29
C LEU A 201 -5.62 9.86 3.50
N MET A 202 -5.37 9.29 4.68
CA MET A 202 -5.10 10.06 5.91
C MET A 202 -6.23 11.02 6.32
N ALA A 203 -7.47 10.69 5.97
CA ALA A 203 -8.63 11.58 6.12
C ALA A 203 -9.54 11.26 7.32
N THR A 204 -9.22 10.25 8.13
CA THR A 204 -10.18 9.71 9.11
C THR A 204 -10.52 10.66 10.25
N ARG A 205 -9.59 11.53 10.64
CA ARG A 205 -9.83 12.58 11.66
C ARG A 205 -10.50 13.83 11.09
N THR A 206 -10.53 13.95 9.78
CA THR A 206 -10.91 15.16 9.03
C THR A 206 -12.11 14.92 8.13
N ILE A 207 -12.64 13.68 8.11
CA ILE A 207 -13.74 13.26 7.23
C ILE A 207 -14.96 14.17 7.38
N GLY A 208 -15.32 14.57 8.60
CA GLY A 208 -16.44 15.49 8.83
C GLY A 208 -16.28 16.81 8.09
N ARG A 209 -15.13 17.47 8.26
CA ARG A 209 -14.83 18.73 7.57
C ARG A 209 -14.77 18.56 6.05
N ILE A 210 -14.23 17.43 5.57
CA ILE A 210 -14.16 17.15 4.13
C ILE A 210 -15.56 16.96 3.54
N CYS A 211 -16.43 16.20 4.22
CA CYS A 211 -17.82 16.02 3.80
C CYS A 211 -18.57 17.34 3.78
N GLU A 212 -18.47 18.16 4.84
CA GLU A 212 -19.04 19.51 4.91
C GLU A 212 -18.57 20.37 3.73
N SER A 213 -17.24 20.49 3.53
CA SER A 213 -16.69 21.33 2.46
C SER A 213 -17.08 20.86 1.06
N LEU A 214 -17.17 19.54 0.82
CA LEU A 214 -17.65 19.00 -0.46
C LEU A 214 -19.13 19.34 -0.70
N MET A 215 -19.98 19.22 0.32
CA MET A 215 -21.41 19.56 0.21
C MET A 215 -21.61 21.07 0.01
N ASP A 216 -20.89 21.89 0.78
CA ASP A 216 -20.93 23.36 0.66
C ASP A 216 -20.46 23.84 -0.72
N SER A 217 -19.52 23.11 -1.34
CA SER A 217 -19.03 23.38 -2.70
C SER A 217 -19.90 22.75 -3.80
N GLY A 218 -21.04 22.16 -3.45
CA GLY A 218 -22.06 21.71 -4.40
C GLY A 218 -22.05 20.22 -4.77
N LYS A 219 -21.29 19.36 -4.07
CA LYS A 219 -21.41 17.90 -4.25
C LYS A 219 -22.70 17.41 -3.57
N ASP A 220 -23.43 16.51 -4.23
CA ASP A 220 -24.69 15.99 -3.71
C ASP A 220 -24.46 15.28 -2.35
N LYS A 221 -25.24 15.65 -1.33
CA LYS A 221 -25.20 15.06 0.01
C LYS A 221 -25.45 13.54 -0.01
N ASP A 222 -26.16 13.04 -1.01
CA ASP A 222 -26.50 11.62 -1.18
C ASP A 222 -25.42 10.87 -1.99
N THR A 223 -24.33 11.54 -2.41
CA THR A 223 -23.16 10.90 -3.02
C THR A 223 -22.62 9.80 -2.10
N HIS A 224 -22.43 8.61 -2.66
CA HIS A 224 -21.96 7.43 -1.94
C HIS A 224 -20.55 7.61 -1.37
N VAL A 225 -20.34 7.05 -0.18
CA VAL A 225 -19.07 7.03 0.53
C VAL A 225 -18.81 5.65 1.12
N ALA A 226 -17.61 5.13 0.92
CA ALA A 226 -17.10 3.94 1.60
C ALA A 226 -15.88 4.30 2.44
N LEU A 227 -15.93 4.03 3.74
CA LEU A 227 -14.74 4.04 4.61
C LEU A 227 -14.29 2.61 4.84
N ILE A 228 -13.02 2.33 4.54
CA ILE A 228 -12.43 1.01 4.62
C ILE A 228 -11.24 1.05 5.58
N HIS A 229 -11.47 0.61 6.82
CA HIS A 229 -10.46 0.52 7.86
C HIS A 229 -9.60 -0.73 7.70
N SER A 230 -8.30 -0.62 7.97
CA SER A 230 -7.35 -1.76 8.00
C SER A 230 -7.49 -2.69 6.79
N GLY A 231 -7.66 -2.09 5.61
CA GLY A 231 -7.91 -2.82 4.37
C GLY A 231 -6.84 -3.88 4.09
N THR A 232 -7.28 -5.02 3.53
CA THR A 232 -6.46 -6.20 3.22
C THR A 232 -5.95 -6.99 4.45
N THR A 233 -6.27 -6.54 5.66
CA THR A 233 -5.87 -7.25 6.90
C THR A 233 -7.07 -7.96 7.52
N PRO A 234 -6.85 -8.91 8.47
CA PRO A 234 -7.94 -9.54 9.20
C PRO A 234 -8.83 -8.57 9.99
N ASP A 235 -8.32 -7.37 10.33
CA ASP A 235 -9.05 -6.33 11.06
C ASP A 235 -9.85 -5.40 10.12
N GLN A 236 -10.03 -5.78 8.85
CA GLN A 236 -10.72 -4.97 7.85
C GLN A 236 -12.18 -4.71 8.25
N VAL A 237 -12.58 -3.45 8.21
CA VAL A 237 -13.98 -3.02 8.42
C VAL A 237 -14.40 -2.09 7.31
N VAL A 238 -15.55 -2.35 6.70
CA VAL A 238 -16.17 -1.51 5.67
C VAL A 238 -17.39 -0.81 6.27
N VAL A 239 -17.46 0.50 6.10
CA VAL A 239 -18.62 1.31 6.45
C VAL A 239 -19.09 2.03 5.19
N LEU A 240 -20.33 1.74 4.78
CA LEU A 240 -20.96 2.35 3.62
C LEU A 240 -21.97 3.42 4.06
N GLY A 241 -22.04 4.49 3.31
CA GLY A 241 -22.95 5.60 3.56
C GLY A 241 -22.93 6.62 2.45
N THR A 242 -23.29 7.84 2.79
CA THR A 242 -23.26 9.00 1.90
C THR A 242 -22.50 10.15 2.55
N LEU A 243 -22.24 11.23 1.81
CA LEU A 243 -21.62 12.44 2.39
C LEU A 243 -22.41 12.95 3.60
N LYS A 244 -23.74 12.81 3.57
CA LYS A 244 -24.65 13.21 4.65
C LYS A 244 -24.50 12.38 5.92
N ASP A 245 -24.27 11.06 5.83
CA ASP A 245 -24.44 10.14 6.96
C ASP A 245 -23.17 9.42 7.43
N ILE A 246 -22.10 9.43 6.63
CA ILE A 246 -20.89 8.65 6.92
C ILE A 246 -20.22 9.09 8.23
N VAL A 247 -20.31 10.37 8.56
CA VAL A 247 -19.75 10.95 9.80
C VAL A 247 -20.45 10.35 11.02
N ALA A 248 -21.79 10.32 11.02
CA ALA A 248 -22.57 9.74 12.09
C ALA A 248 -22.32 8.22 12.22
N LYS A 249 -22.23 7.49 11.09
CA LYS A 249 -21.94 6.05 11.06
C LYS A 249 -20.57 5.68 11.63
N THR A 250 -19.63 6.62 11.60
CA THR A 250 -18.24 6.44 12.05
C THR A 250 -17.94 7.12 13.38
N GLU A 251 -18.93 7.77 13.98
CA GLU A 251 -18.80 8.48 15.25
C GLU A 251 -18.36 7.55 16.39
N GLY A 252 -17.48 8.05 17.26
CA GLY A 252 -16.96 7.30 18.42
C GLY A 252 -16.01 6.15 18.08
N LYS A 253 -15.74 5.86 16.81
CA LYS A 253 -14.88 4.75 16.38
C LYS A 253 -13.51 5.24 15.89
N LYS A 254 -12.47 4.44 16.15
CA LYS A 254 -11.08 4.74 15.76
C LYS A 254 -10.70 3.98 14.49
N TYR A 255 -11.06 4.54 13.34
CA TYR A 255 -10.72 3.94 12.05
C TYR A 255 -9.41 4.50 11.48
N SER A 256 -8.26 4.12 12.03
CA SER A 256 -6.96 4.48 11.44
C SER A 256 -6.02 3.27 11.49
N PRO A 257 -5.37 2.90 10.37
CA PRO A 257 -5.47 3.50 9.02
C PRO A 257 -6.81 3.19 8.34
N ALA A 258 -7.24 4.06 7.42
CA ALA A 258 -8.37 3.79 6.53
C ALA A 258 -8.22 4.51 5.18
N ILE A 259 -8.88 3.96 4.17
CA ILE A 259 -9.08 4.56 2.85
C ILE A 259 -10.54 4.93 2.71
N ILE A 260 -10.82 6.14 2.23
CA ILE A 260 -12.19 6.60 2.00
C ILE A 260 -12.37 6.82 0.51
N VAL A 261 -13.42 6.22 -0.06
CA VAL A 261 -13.82 6.40 -1.46
C VAL A 261 -15.12 7.21 -1.46
N ILE A 262 -15.15 8.31 -2.20
CA ILE A 262 -16.33 9.16 -2.39
C ILE A 262 -16.67 9.17 -3.88
N GLY A 263 -17.92 8.89 -4.23
CA GLY A 263 -18.39 8.77 -5.60
C GLY A 263 -19.29 7.55 -5.76
N ASP A 264 -20.09 7.51 -6.83
CA ASP A 264 -21.12 6.47 -6.98
C ASP A 264 -20.58 5.05 -7.05
N VAL A 265 -19.31 4.88 -7.45
CA VAL A 265 -18.64 3.57 -7.39
C VAL A 265 -18.54 3.00 -5.97
N ALA A 266 -18.61 3.83 -4.92
CA ALA A 266 -18.57 3.36 -3.54
C ALA A 266 -19.77 2.46 -3.16
N LYS A 267 -20.89 2.54 -3.90
CA LYS A 267 -22.06 1.67 -3.69
C LYS A 267 -21.74 0.18 -3.88
N TYR A 268 -20.78 -0.16 -4.74
CA TYR A 268 -20.38 -1.54 -5.05
C TYR A 268 -19.71 -2.28 -3.89
N GLY A 269 -19.40 -1.58 -2.80
CA GLY A 269 -19.06 -2.23 -1.54
C GLY A 269 -20.19 -3.12 -1.00
N ASP A 270 -21.44 -2.87 -1.41
CA ASP A 270 -22.55 -3.80 -1.29
C ASP A 270 -22.70 -4.57 -2.61
N LEU A 271 -22.47 -5.89 -2.56
CA LEU A 271 -22.56 -6.75 -3.74
C LEU A 271 -23.95 -6.77 -4.39
N LYS A 272 -25.01 -6.37 -3.69
CA LYS A 272 -26.34 -6.21 -4.29
C LYS A 272 -26.35 -5.15 -5.39
N ALA A 273 -25.53 -4.12 -5.27
CA ALA A 273 -25.45 -3.05 -6.28
C ALA A 273 -24.95 -3.55 -7.64
N TYR A 274 -24.24 -4.69 -7.69
CA TYR A 274 -23.88 -5.34 -8.96
C TYR A 274 -25.06 -6.07 -9.61
N LEU A 275 -26.06 -6.50 -8.83
CA LEU A 275 -27.23 -7.21 -9.33
C LEU A 275 -28.35 -6.26 -9.77
N ASP A 276 -28.38 -5.07 -9.18
CA ASP A 276 -29.38 -4.03 -9.48
C ASP A 276 -29.06 -3.27 -10.78
N GLU A 277 -27.87 -3.45 -11.36
CA GLU A 277 -27.54 -2.89 -12.66
C GLU A 277 -28.11 -3.76 -13.78
N SER A 278 -28.92 -3.15 -14.64
CA SER A 278 -29.41 -3.80 -15.84
C SER A 278 -28.24 -4.21 -16.73
N ASP A 279 -28.33 -5.39 -17.35
CA ASP A 279 -27.41 -5.89 -18.38
C ASP A 279 -27.50 -5.07 -19.69
N ASP A 280 -27.52 -3.74 -19.61
CA ASP A 280 -27.49 -2.86 -20.77
C ASP A 280 -26.06 -2.81 -21.34
N GLU A 281 -25.58 -3.97 -21.78
CA GLU A 281 -24.74 -4.04 -22.97
C GLU A 281 -25.58 -3.46 -24.11
N VAL A 282 -25.47 -2.13 -24.29
CA VAL A 282 -25.66 -1.54 -25.60
C VAL A 282 -24.66 -2.25 -26.50
N THR A 283 -25.17 -3.27 -27.19
CA THR A 283 -24.55 -3.93 -28.30
C THR A 283 -24.03 -2.82 -29.20
N ASN A 284 -22.71 -2.66 -29.24
CA ASN A 284 -22.05 -1.85 -30.23
C ASN A 284 -22.24 -2.55 -31.57
N THR A 285 -23.45 -2.45 -32.14
CA THR A 285 -23.70 -2.65 -33.56
C THR A 285 -23.07 -1.45 -34.27
N TYR A 286 -21.77 -1.56 -34.51
CA TYR A 286 -21.14 -0.77 -35.56
C TYR A 286 -21.75 -1.21 -36.89
N VAL A 287 -22.60 -0.36 -37.47
CA VAL A 287 -22.92 -0.30 -38.90
C VAL A 287 -22.09 0.83 -39.50
#